data_AF-A0A2M7RYB7-F1
#
_entry.id   AF-A0A2M7RYB7-F1
#
_cell.length_a   1.000
_cell.length_b   1.000
_cell.length_c   1.000
_cell.angle_alpha   90.00
_cell.angle_beta   90.00
_cell.angle_gamma   90.00
#
_symmetry.space_group_name_H-M   'P 1'
#
loop_
_entity.id
_entity.type
_entity.pdbx_description
1 polymer ?
#
loop_
_entity_poly.entity_id
_entity_poly.type
_entity_poly.pdbx_seq_one_letter_code
_entity_poly.pdbx_strand_id
1 'polypeptide(L)'
;MTDGACTSDQNALNYTQTSNGASYTISFCLGNTTGSLVSGSKCSTPGGILDNDCGFHPCGGLTQMTYSNSNYVCTTGDTCIYDIVELAGYCWFKENLNIGSIISVSSLQTNNALFEKHCYNNHEVNPDPSTDLCADGENCGGCDTDGAMYQWNELMQYVETTGAQGMCPDGWHITTDAEQSVLEQYLTDPPNTCDVNRNGLWGCANAGSKLRVGGSSGFDISLSGFNTGGTSFWRGTDIYMWFSTAANASDAWGRRLGVSGPVQIDREDWDRSNGFYARCVKN
;
A
#
# COMPACT_ATOMS: atom_id res chain seq x y z
N MET A 1 -17.96 -18.93 21.21
CA MET A 1 -19.23 -19.38 21.81
C MET A 1 -20.33 -18.55 21.16
N THR A 2 -21.41 -19.17 20.72
CA THR A 2 -22.52 -18.51 20.00
C THR A 2 -23.59 -18.08 21.00
N ASP A 3 -23.99 -16.80 20.97
CA ASP A 3 -25.05 -16.26 21.85
C ASP A 3 -26.48 -16.51 21.32
N GLY A 4 -26.63 -17.33 20.27
CA GLY A 4 -27.92 -17.64 19.64
C GLY A 4 -28.41 -16.55 18.68
N ALA A 5 -29.60 -16.73 18.12
CA ALA A 5 -30.18 -15.81 17.14
C ALA A 5 -30.67 -14.52 17.81
N CYS A 6 -30.11 -13.37 17.44
CA CYS A 6 -30.51 -12.05 17.91
C CYS A 6 -31.92 -11.69 17.41
N THR A 7 -32.79 -11.23 18.31
CA THR A 7 -34.10 -10.67 17.95
C THR A 7 -33.96 -9.27 17.34
N SER A 8 -35.02 -8.77 16.69
CA SER A 8 -35.05 -7.41 16.13
C SER A 8 -34.71 -6.31 17.15
N ASP A 9 -35.06 -6.53 18.41
CA ASP A 9 -34.83 -5.57 19.50
C ASP A 9 -33.38 -5.63 20.04
N GLN A 10 -32.73 -6.79 19.89
CA GLN A 10 -31.33 -6.99 20.24
C GLN A 10 -30.35 -6.43 19.17
N ASN A 11 -30.85 -6.14 17.97
CA ASN A 11 -30.12 -5.46 16.90
C ASN A 11 -30.17 -3.91 17.00
N ALA A 12 -30.84 -3.35 18.02
CA ALA A 12 -30.87 -1.92 18.24
C ALA A 12 -29.65 -1.45 19.04
N LEU A 13 -28.98 -0.39 18.57
CA LEU A 13 -27.93 0.31 19.33
C LEU A 13 -28.55 0.97 20.55
N ASN A 14 -28.38 0.36 21.74
CA ASN A 14 -28.84 0.94 22.99
C ASN A 14 -27.71 1.76 23.62
N TYR A 15 -27.89 3.08 23.61
CA TYR A 15 -27.07 4.02 24.36
C TYR A 15 -27.80 4.42 25.64
N THR A 16 -27.26 4.04 26.80
CA THR A 16 -27.78 4.50 28.10
C THR A 16 -26.76 5.39 28.78
N GLN A 17 -27.08 6.68 28.89
CA GLN A 17 -26.30 7.61 29.67
C GLN A 17 -26.52 7.34 31.16
N THR A 18 -25.43 7.19 31.91
CA THR A 18 -25.46 7.05 33.37
C THR A 18 -24.66 8.19 34.00
N SER A 19 -24.87 8.44 35.29
CA SER A 19 -24.08 9.42 36.07
C SER A 19 -24.03 10.84 35.45
N ASN A 20 -25.18 11.37 35.00
CA ASN A 20 -25.26 12.68 34.34
C ASN A 20 -24.30 12.87 33.14
N GLY A 21 -23.99 11.79 32.43
CA GLY A 21 -23.10 11.84 31.26
C GLY A 21 -21.63 11.52 31.54
N ALA A 22 -21.27 11.21 32.78
CA ALA A 22 -19.92 10.79 33.13
C ALA A 22 -19.63 9.32 32.75
N SER A 23 -20.66 8.50 32.52
CA SER A 23 -20.51 7.11 32.09
C SER A 23 -21.62 6.70 31.12
N TYR A 24 -21.36 5.72 30.27
CA TYR A 24 -22.35 5.17 29.36
C TYR A 24 -22.19 3.66 29.21
N THR A 25 -23.29 2.98 28.89
CA THR A 25 -23.31 1.56 28.52
C THR A 25 -23.74 1.44 27.07
N ILE A 26 -22.95 0.71 26.27
CA ILE A 26 -23.32 0.31 24.90
C ILE A 26 -23.56 -1.20 24.92
N SER A 27 -24.71 -1.64 24.41
CA SER A 27 -25.05 -3.05 24.23
C SER A 27 -25.48 -3.29 22.79
N PHE A 28 -24.88 -4.29 22.13
CA PHE A 28 -25.23 -4.74 20.78
C PHE A 28 -25.14 -6.26 20.71
N CYS A 29 -25.99 -6.85 19.87
CA CYS A 29 -26.00 -8.29 19.63
C CYS A 29 -25.20 -8.62 18.36
N LEU A 30 -24.33 -9.62 18.45
CA LEU A 30 -23.52 -10.06 17.33
C LEU A 30 -24.30 -11.16 16.60
N GLY A 31 -24.92 -10.81 15.46
CA GLY A 31 -25.76 -11.71 14.67
C GLY A 31 -25.02 -12.86 13.97
N ASN A 32 -23.69 -12.96 14.09
CA ASN A 32 -22.83 -14.00 13.53
C ASN A 32 -21.57 -14.20 14.40
N THR A 33 -20.87 -15.33 14.21
CA THR A 33 -19.67 -15.72 14.98
C THR A 33 -18.54 -14.70 14.86
N THR A 34 -18.18 -14.01 15.96
CA THR A 34 -16.94 -13.21 16.09
C THR A 34 -15.71 -14.09 16.35
N GLY A 35 -15.64 -15.24 15.66
CA GLY A 35 -14.66 -16.28 15.88
C GLY A 35 -13.25 -15.78 15.58
N SER A 36 -12.63 -15.11 16.56
CA SER A 36 -11.20 -14.80 16.74
C SER A 36 -10.98 -13.76 17.85
N LEU A 37 -12.02 -13.07 18.35
CA LEU A 37 -11.81 -12.00 19.36
C LEU A 37 -11.32 -12.57 20.70
N VAL A 38 -10.08 -12.27 21.08
CA VAL A 38 -9.46 -12.72 22.33
C VAL A 38 -9.93 -11.91 23.53
N SER A 39 -9.77 -12.42 24.75
CA SER A 39 -10.07 -11.65 25.97
C SER A 39 -9.15 -10.43 26.08
N GLY A 40 -9.72 -9.23 26.19
CA GLY A 40 -8.98 -7.97 26.33
C GLY A 40 -9.81 -6.78 25.86
N SER A 41 -9.24 -5.57 25.95
CA SER A 41 -9.86 -4.34 25.41
C SER A 41 -10.21 -4.50 23.94
N LYS A 42 -11.30 -3.85 23.52
CA LYS A 42 -11.80 -3.81 22.13
C LYS A 42 -12.06 -2.38 21.73
N CYS A 43 -11.86 -2.07 20.45
CA CYS A 43 -12.19 -0.76 19.93
C CYS A 43 -13.31 -0.82 18.90
N SER A 44 -14.33 0.01 19.08
CA SER A 44 -15.38 0.20 18.09
C SER A 44 -15.03 1.38 17.20
N THR A 45 -14.92 1.13 15.90
CA THR A 45 -14.58 2.12 14.88
C THR A 45 -15.67 2.15 13.80
N PRO A 46 -15.71 3.16 12.92
CA PRO A 46 -16.60 3.14 11.75
C PRO A 46 -16.42 1.90 10.85
N GLY A 47 -15.24 1.25 10.89
CA GLY A 47 -14.94 0.02 10.14
C GLY A 47 -15.23 -1.30 10.88
N GLY A 48 -15.66 -1.25 12.14
CA GLY A 48 -16.02 -2.44 12.93
C GLY A 48 -15.37 -2.51 14.32
N ILE A 49 -15.44 -3.68 14.94
CA ILE A 49 -14.87 -3.95 16.28
C ILE A 49 -13.50 -4.59 16.11
N LEU A 50 -12.46 -3.89 16.56
CA LEU A 50 -11.07 -4.34 16.58
C LEU A 50 -10.77 -5.16 17.83
N ASP A 51 -9.91 -6.17 17.69
CA ASP A 51 -9.52 -7.09 18.77
C ASP A 51 -8.43 -6.52 19.72
N ASN A 52 -8.38 -5.20 19.88
CA ASN A 52 -7.38 -4.45 20.64
C ASN A 52 -7.96 -3.13 21.22
N ASP A 53 -7.18 -2.43 22.06
CA ASP A 53 -7.60 -1.18 22.71
C ASP A 53 -7.82 -0.03 21.71
N CYS A 54 -8.61 0.99 22.07
CA CYS A 54 -8.83 2.21 21.28
C CYS A 54 -7.64 3.18 21.29
N GLY A 55 -6.43 2.62 21.13
CA GLY A 55 -5.26 3.41 20.80
C GLY A 55 -5.44 4.17 19.48
N PHE A 56 -4.39 4.84 19.05
CA PHE A 56 -4.37 5.47 17.74
C PHE A 56 -4.42 4.38 16.65
N HIS A 57 -5.51 4.34 15.89
CA HIS A 57 -5.71 3.47 14.72
C HIS A 57 -5.67 4.34 13.45
N PRO A 58 -4.50 4.48 12.79
CA PRO A 58 -4.35 5.27 11.56
C PRO A 58 -5.39 4.94 10.48
N CYS A 59 -5.80 3.68 10.37
CA CYS A 59 -6.82 3.24 9.41
C CYS A 59 -8.25 3.51 9.89
N GLY A 60 -8.46 3.92 11.15
CA GLY A 60 -9.79 4.08 11.73
C GLY A 60 -10.61 2.78 11.71
N GLY A 61 -9.92 1.63 11.80
CA GLY A 61 -10.49 0.28 11.69
C GLY A 61 -11.09 -0.09 10.33
N LEU A 62 -10.87 0.73 9.29
CA LEU A 62 -11.23 0.40 7.92
C LEU A 62 -10.26 -0.63 7.35
N THR A 63 -10.77 -1.52 6.50
CA THR A 63 -9.97 -2.51 5.75
C THR A 63 -9.83 -2.15 4.27
N GLN A 64 -10.62 -1.18 3.81
CA GLN A 64 -10.63 -0.67 2.45
C GLN A 64 -10.81 0.84 2.44
N MET A 65 -10.30 1.48 1.40
CA MET A 65 -10.53 2.90 1.14
C MET A 65 -10.89 3.11 -0.33
N THR A 66 -11.90 3.94 -0.56
CA THR A 66 -12.28 4.39 -1.91
C THR A 66 -11.43 5.58 -2.29
N TYR A 67 -10.72 5.47 -3.41
CA TYR A 67 -9.86 6.52 -3.93
C TYR A 67 -10.67 7.79 -4.22
N SER A 68 -10.25 8.90 -3.62
CA SER A 68 -10.83 10.22 -3.88
C SER A 68 -9.72 11.27 -3.83
N ASN A 69 -9.53 11.97 -4.94
CA ASN A 69 -8.55 13.03 -5.09
C ASN A 69 -9.22 14.24 -5.73
N SER A 70 -9.05 15.42 -5.15
CA SER A 70 -9.64 16.66 -5.65
C SER A 70 -9.24 17.04 -7.09
N ASN A 71 -8.10 16.54 -7.57
CA ASN A 71 -7.54 16.79 -8.91
C ASN A 71 -7.74 15.62 -9.88
N TYR A 72 -8.26 14.47 -9.43
CA TYR A 72 -8.43 13.29 -10.30
C TYR A 72 -9.68 12.49 -9.97
N VAL A 73 -10.44 12.16 -11.01
CA VAL A 73 -11.59 11.27 -10.92
C VAL A 73 -11.25 9.95 -11.56
N CYS A 74 -11.40 8.88 -10.78
CA CYS A 74 -11.24 7.51 -11.22
C CYS A 74 -11.97 7.19 -12.54
N THR A 75 -11.28 6.52 -13.46
CA THR A 75 -11.76 6.13 -14.78
C THR A 75 -11.59 4.63 -15.03
N THR A 76 -12.03 4.14 -16.19
CA THR A 76 -11.85 2.75 -16.57
C THR A 76 -10.36 2.40 -16.67
N GLY A 77 -9.95 1.34 -15.96
CA GLY A 77 -8.54 0.92 -15.85
C GLY A 77 -7.88 1.42 -14.57
N ASP A 78 -8.52 2.28 -13.79
CA ASP A 78 -8.01 2.67 -12.48
C ASP A 78 -8.42 1.68 -11.38
N THR A 79 -7.56 1.52 -10.38
CA THR A 79 -7.93 0.91 -9.11
C THR A 79 -8.55 1.99 -8.22
N CYS A 80 -9.86 1.91 -8.00
CA CYS A 80 -10.62 2.94 -7.25
C CYS A 80 -10.96 2.54 -5.82
N ILE A 81 -10.65 1.30 -5.44
CA ILE A 81 -10.79 0.78 -4.09
C ILE A 81 -9.48 0.05 -3.81
N TYR A 82 -8.80 0.44 -2.74
CA TYR A 82 -7.59 -0.22 -2.28
C TYR A 82 -7.89 -0.89 -0.94
N ASP A 83 -7.38 -2.11 -0.76
CA ASP A 83 -7.28 -2.68 0.57
C ASP A 83 -6.22 -1.89 1.35
N ILE A 84 -6.44 -1.77 2.65
CA ILE A 84 -5.53 -1.06 3.54
C ILE A 84 -5.16 -1.91 4.75
N VAL A 85 -3.94 -1.70 5.24
CA VAL A 85 -3.40 -2.45 6.37
C VAL A 85 -2.74 -1.51 7.36
N GLU A 86 -3.01 -1.74 8.64
CA GLU A 86 -2.34 -1.03 9.72
C GLU A 86 -1.06 -1.75 10.14
N LEU A 87 0.09 -1.10 9.94
CA LEU A 87 1.40 -1.65 10.27
C LEU A 87 2.32 -0.55 10.77
N ALA A 88 3.07 -0.86 11.83
CA ALA A 88 4.07 0.03 12.43
C ALA A 88 3.54 1.43 12.83
N GLY A 89 2.23 1.57 13.12
CA GLY A 89 1.61 2.84 13.48
C GLY A 89 1.18 3.71 12.30
N TYR A 90 1.02 3.12 11.12
CA TYR A 90 0.62 3.77 9.88
C TYR A 90 -0.48 2.97 9.18
N CYS A 91 -1.29 3.65 8.36
CA CYS A 91 -2.24 3.01 7.45
C CYS A 91 -1.67 2.99 6.04
N TRP A 92 -1.52 1.79 5.47
CA TRP A 92 -0.86 1.59 4.19
C TRP A 92 -1.82 1.06 3.14
N PHE A 93 -1.61 1.43 1.88
CA PHE A 93 -2.20 0.68 0.78
C PHE A 93 -1.56 -0.71 0.68
N LYS A 94 -2.41 -1.71 0.40
CA LYS A 94 -1.96 -3.07 0.10
C LYS A 94 -1.61 -3.28 -1.37
N GLU A 95 -2.21 -2.53 -2.28
CA GLU A 95 -1.89 -2.57 -3.70
C GLU A 95 -1.00 -1.40 -4.10
N ASN A 96 -0.27 -1.57 -5.20
CA ASN A 96 0.45 -0.45 -5.83
C ASN A 96 -0.56 0.51 -6.46
N LEU A 97 -0.26 1.81 -6.42
CA LEU A 97 -1.11 2.84 -7.01
C LEU A 97 -1.35 2.55 -8.51
N ASN A 98 -2.60 2.64 -8.95
CA ASN A 98 -3.00 2.45 -10.35
C ASN A 98 -4.06 3.48 -10.74
N ILE A 99 -3.60 4.71 -10.96
CA ILE A 99 -4.41 5.88 -11.30
C ILE A 99 -3.77 6.60 -12.48
N GLY A 100 -4.54 6.93 -13.50
CA GLY A 100 -4.13 7.77 -14.62
C GLY A 100 -4.29 7.12 -15.98
N SER A 101 -4.03 7.90 -17.03
CA SER A 101 -4.08 7.41 -18.41
C SER A 101 -2.79 6.70 -18.78
N ILE A 102 -2.90 5.52 -19.40
CA ILE A 102 -1.72 4.78 -19.87
C ILE A 102 -1.03 5.57 -20.98
N ILE A 103 0.28 5.77 -20.82
CA ILE A 103 1.16 6.20 -21.90
C ILE A 103 2.26 5.15 -22.11
N SER A 104 2.88 5.18 -23.29
CA SER A 104 3.99 4.28 -23.60
C SER A 104 5.09 4.38 -22.54
N VAL A 105 5.62 3.24 -22.09
CA VAL A 105 6.77 3.12 -21.18
C VAL A 105 8.00 3.85 -21.72
N SER A 106 8.09 4.07 -23.03
CA SER A 106 9.15 4.84 -23.70
C SER A 106 8.88 6.33 -23.83
N SER A 107 7.69 6.79 -23.46
CA SER A 107 7.33 8.22 -23.40
C SER A 107 7.66 8.78 -22.03
N LEU A 108 8.08 10.05 -21.99
CA LEU A 108 8.21 10.77 -20.73
C LEU A 108 6.83 11.20 -20.24
N GLN A 109 6.61 11.09 -18.93
CA GLN A 109 5.47 11.72 -18.27
C GLN A 109 5.76 13.22 -18.12
N THR A 110 4.74 14.06 -18.29
CA THR A 110 4.91 15.52 -18.38
C THR A 110 3.89 16.28 -17.54
N ASN A 111 4.27 17.46 -17.04
CA ASN A 111 3.38 18.32 -16.27
C ASN A 111 2.34 18.97 -17.19
N ASN A 112 1.29 18.20 -17.50
CA ASN A 112 0.25 18.55 -18.46
C ASN A 112 -1.16 18.53 -17.82
N ALA A 113 -1.22 18.52 -16.49
CA ALA A 113 -2.43 18.44 -15.68
C ALA A 113 -3.27 17.17 -15.89
N LEU A 114 -2.71 16.15 -16.54
CA LEU A 114 -3.28 14.81 -16.61
C LEU A 114 -2.41 13.89 -15.77
N PHE A 115 -3.05 13.00 -15.03
CA PHE A 115 -2.34 11.92 -14.38
C PHE A 115 -2.01 10.88 -15.45
N GLU A 116 -0.71 10.65 -15.65
CA GLU A 116 -0.20 9.66 -16.59
C GLU A 116 0.31 8.44 -15.83
N LYS A 117 0.23 7.26 -16.44
CA LYS A 117 0.74 6.02 -15.85
C LYS A 117 1.44 5.15 -16.87
N HIS A 118 2.39 4.34 -16.41
CA HIS A 118 3.01 3.29 -17.21
C HIS A 118 2.55 1.93 -16.71
N CYS A 119 2.14 1.07 -17.63
CA CYS A 119 1.88 -0.33 -17.34
C CYS A 119 3.01 -1.20 -17.87
N TYR A 120 3.20 -2.38 -17.26
CA TYR A 120 4.17 -3.34 -17.75
C TYR A 120 3.92 -3.63 -19.24
N ASN A 121 4.93 -3.38 -20.09
CA ASN A 121 4.83 -3.49 -21.55
C ASN A 121 3.64 -2.74 -22.19
N ASN A 122 3.16 -1.64 -21.58
CA ASN A 122 2.01 -0.84 -22.04
C ASN A 122 0.64 -1.53 -21.97
N HIS A 123 0.51 -2.58 -21.18
CA HIS A 123 -0.72 -3.36 -21.10
C HIS A 123 -1.48 -3.10 -19.79
N GLU A 124 -2.75 -2.66 -19.89
CA GLU A 124 -3.66 -2.59 -18.73
C GLU A 124 -3.89 -3.99 -18.14
N VAL A 125 -4.13 -4.95 -19.05
CA VAL A 125 -4.28 -6.39 -18.84
C VAL A 125 -3.23 -7.03 -19.73
N ASN A 126 -2.27 -7.78 -19.21
CA ASN A 126 -1.25 -8.43 -20.03
C ASN A 126 -1.84 -9.69 -20.69
N PRO A 127 -1.98 -9.73 -22.03
CA PRO A 127 -2.62 -10.85 -22.73
C PRO A 127 -1.65 -11.98 -23.10
N ASP A 128 -0.36 -11.90 -22.74
CA ASP A 128 0.66 -12.86 -23.20
C ASP A 128 1.02 -13.92 -22.14
N PRO A 129 0.41 -15.12 -22.17
CA PRO A 129 0.78 -16.24 -21.31
C PRO A 129 2.13 -16.88 -21.68
N SER A 130 2.75 -16.49 -22.80
CA SER A 130 3.99 -17.11 -23.29
C SER A 130 5.27 -16.43 -22.80
N THR A 131 5.16 -15.21 -22.26
CA THR A 131 6.28 -14.46 -21.65
C THR A 131 6.11 -14.21 -20.15
N ASP A 132 4.95 -14.57 -19.57
CA ASP A 132 4.61 -14.41 -18.15
C ASP A 132 4.29 -15.75 -17.46
N LEU A 133 4.48 -15.80 -16.14
CA LEU A 133 4.43 -16.97 -15.25
C LEU A 133 3.05 -17.62 -15.03
N CYS A 134 2.13 -17.53 -16.00
CA CYS A 134 0.70 -17.81 -15.81
C CYS A 134 0.16 -18.84 -16.82
N ALA A 135 -0.94 -19.50 -16.46
CA ALA A 135 -1.59 -20.49 -17.31
C ALA A 135 -2.46 -19.83 -18.39
N ASP A 136 -2.72 -20.56 -19.49
CA ASP A 136 -3.57 -20.10 -20.59
C ASP A 136 -4.94 -19.62 -20.09
N GLY A 137 -5.28 -18.35 -20.37
CA GLY A 137 -6.58 -17.75 -20.05
C GLY A 137 -6.66 -17.01 -18.70
N GLU A 138 -5.56 -16.90 -17.97
CA GLU A 138 -5.47 -16.04 -16.78
C GLU A 138 -5.05 -14.61 -17.15
N ASN A 139 -5.44 -13.66 -16.30
CA ASN A 139 -4.90 -12.32 -16.39
C ASN A 139 -3.50 -12.29 -15.78
N CYS A 140 -2.52 -12.09 -16.65
CA CYS A 140 -1.15 -12.48 -16.37
C CYS A 140 -0.29 -11.38 -15.79
N GLY A 141 -0.77 -10.13 -15.75
CA GLY A 141 0.00 -8.96 -15.34
C GLY A 141 -0.53 -7.68 -15.96
N GLY A 142 0.25 -6.61 -15.87
CA GLY A 142 -0.20 -5.30 -16.31
C GLY A 142 -0.81 -4.51 -15.16
N CYS A 143 -1.31 -3.31 -15.46
CA CYS A 143 -1.73 -2.37 -14.43
C CYS A 143 -2.84 -2.89 -13.51
N ASP A 144 -3.75 -3.73 -14.00
CA ASP A 144 -4.86 -4.20 -13.18
C ASP A 144 -4.45 -5.18 -12.06
N THR A 145 -3.31 -5.85 -12.23
CA THR A 145 -2.81 -6.88 -11.32
C THR A 145 -1.60 -6.39 -10.55
N ASP A 146 -0.71 -5.65 -11.23
CA ASP A 146 0.56 -5.18 -10.68
C ASP A 146 0.50 -3.77 -10.09
N GLY A 147 -0.56 -3.04 -10.41
CA GLY A 147 -0.60 -1.59 -10.32
C GLY A 147 0.26 -0.92 -11.39
N ALA A 148 0.39 0.40 -11.31
CA ALA A 148 1.10 1.18 -12.31
C ALA A 148 2.47 1.65 -11.83
N MET A 149 3.33 1.90 -12.81
CA MET A 149 4.63 2.54 -12.65
C MET A 149 4.53 4.02 -12.99
N TYR A 150 5.32 4.82 -12.28
CA TYR A 150 5.39 6.26 -12.45
C TYR A 150 6.83 6.72 -12.44
N GLN A 151 7.15 7.70 -13.28
CA GLN A 151 8.30 8.56 -13.10
C GLN A 151 8.08 9.41 -11.85
N TRP A 152 9.15 9.66 -11.09
CA TRP A 152 9.02 10.22 -9.75
C TRP A 152 8.36 11.60 -9.75
N ASN A 153 8.68 12.45 -10.73
CA ASN A 153 8.07 13.78 -10.83
C ASN A 153 6.56 13.72 -11.10
N GLU A 154 6.09 12.75 -11.90
CA GLU A 154 4.66 12.54 -12.14
C GLU A 154 3.96 12.02 -10.88
N LEU A 155 4.55 11.02 -10.22
CA LEU A 155 4.04 10.48 -8.95
C LEU A 155 3.85 11.57 -7.88
N MET A 156 4.83 12.46 -7.80
CA MET A 156 4.86 13.58 -6.86
C MET A 156 4.03 14.79 -7.33
N GLN A 157 3.43 14.71 -8.52
CA GLN A 157 2.71 15.83 -9.15
C GLN A 157 3.56 17.11 -9.19
N TYR A 158 4.83 16.94 -9.52
CA TYR A 158 5.85 17.98 -9.68
C TYR A 158 6.08 18.81 -8.39
N VAL A 159 5.78 18.24 -7.22
CA VAL A 159 6.06 18.81 -5.91
C VAL A 159 7.21 18.07 -5.23
N GLU A 160 8.30 18.76 -4.88
CA GLU A 160 9.48 18.10 -4.28
C GLU A 160 9.43 17.96 -2.76
N THR A 161 8.31 18.30 -2.12
CA THR A 161 8.20 18.23 -0.66
C THR A 161 8.05 16.77 -0.21
N THR A 162 8.97 16.30 0.64
CA THR A 162 8.87 14.99 1.28
C THR A 162 7.53 14.86 2.01
N GLY A 163 6.80 13.77 1.75
CA GLY A 163 5.46 13.55 2.30
C GLY A 163 4.35 14.34 1.60
N ALA A 164 4.58 14.83 0.37
CA ALA A 164 3.51 15.42 -0.43
C ALA A 164 2.43 14.40 -0.78
N GLN A 165 1.19 14.89 -0.93
CA GLN A 165 0.06 14.08 -1.40
C GLN A 165 0.37 13.41 -2.75
N GLY A 166 0.95 14.16 -3.69
CA GLY A 166 1.20 13.67 -5.05
C GLY A 166 -0.08 13.13 -5.66
N MET A 167 -0.01 11.91 -6.22
CA MET A 167 -1.15 11.19 -6.78
C MET A 167 -2.00 10.42 -5.75
N CYS A 168 -1.72 10.51 -4.45
CA CYS A 168 -2.52 9.84 -3.42
C CYS A 168 -3.89 10.50 -3.21
N PRO A 169 -4.86 9.79 -2.60
CA PRO A 169 -6.12 10.40 -2.19
C PRO A 169 -5.93 11.59 -1.25
N ASP A 170 -6.96 12.43 -1.16
CA ASP A 170 -6.97 13.55 -0.22
C ASP A 170 -6.80 13.04 1.23
N GLY A 171 -5.85 13.61 1.97
CA GLY A 171 -5.52 13.20 3.33
C GLY A 171 -4.59 11.97 3.43
N TRP A 172 -4.07 11.48 2.31
CA TRP A 172 -3.00 10.50 2.21
C TRP A 172 -1.77 11.13 1.52
N HIS A 173 -0.61 10.51 1.67
CA HIS A 173 0.61 10.98 0.99
C HIS A 173 1.43 9.84 0.40
N ILE A 174 2.28 10.19 -0.56
CA ILE A 174 3.27 9.27 -1.11
C ILE A 174 4.25 8.94 0.00
N THR A 175 4.39 7.65 0.29
CA THR A 175 5.25 7.13 1.36
C THR A 175 6.62 7.80 1.34
N THR A 176 7.12 8.22 2.50
CA THR A 176 8.48 8.76 2.64
C THR A 176 9.51 7.65 2.85
N ASP A 177 10.78 7.94 2.54
CA ASP A 177 11.89 7.01 2.82
C ASP A 177 12.00 6.67 4.32
N ALA A 178 11.68 7.64 5.19
CA ALA A 178 11.68 7.46 6.64
C ALA A 178 10.56 6.55 7.13
N GLU A 179 9.33 6.73 6.63
CA GLU A 179 8.18 5.88 6.98
C GLU A 179 8.39 4.44 6.52
N GLN A 180 8.91 4.25 5.31
CA GLN A 180 9.31 2.93 4.84
C GLN A 180 10.38 2.31 5.75
N SER A 181 11.38 3.09 6.17
CA SER A 181 12.43 2.60 7.07
C SER A 181 11.88 2.21 8.45
N VAL A 182 10.82 2.85 8.94
CA VAL A 182 10.13 2.44 10.18
C VAL A 182 9.44 1.08 9.98
N LEU A 183 8.74 0.89 8.86
CA LEU A 183 8.10 -0.38 8.51
C LEU A 183 9.12 -1.52 8.42
N GLU A 184 10.25 -1.28 7.75
CA GLU A 184 11.33 -2.28 7.61
C GLU A 184 11.94 -2.68 8.95
N GLN A 185 12.18 -1.71 9.84
CA GLN A 185 12.66 -1.98 11.20
C GLN A 185 11.65 -2.79 11.99
N TYR A 186 10.35 -2.43 11.92
CA TYR A 186 9.27 -3.16 12.59
C TYR A 186 9.20 -4.62 12.16
N LEU A 187 9.49 -4.91 10.89
CA LEU A 187 9.44 -6.28 10.34
C LEU A 187 10.76 -7.06 10.46
N THR A 188 11.85 -6.41 10.85
CA THR A 188 13.16 -7.06 11.01
C THR A 188 13.19 -7.91 12.29
N ASP A 189 13.54 -9.20 12.16
CA ASP A 189 13.58 -10.11 13.31
C ASP A 189 14.83 -9.89 14.18
N PRO A 190 14.71 -9.79 15.51
CA PRO A 190 15.87 -9.89 16.40
C PRO A 190 16.62 -11.23 16.20
N PRO A 191 17.97 -11.26 16.29
CA PRO A 191 18.86 -10.15 16.62
C PRO A 191 19.30 -9.33 15.40
N ASN A 192 18.67 -9.49 14.24
CA ASN A 192 19.03 -8.70 13.05
C ASN A 192 18.75 -7.23 13.28
N THR A 193 19.55 -6.39 12.63
CA THR A 193 19.38 -4.93 12.64
C THR A 193 19.03 -4.44 11.24
N CYS A 194 18.37 -3.29 11.19
CA CYS A 194 17.99 -2.62 9.95
C CYS A 194 18.63 -1.24 9.99
N ASP A 195 19.75 -1.08 9.26
CA ASP A 195 20.39 0.22 9.11
C ASP A 195 19.56 1.08 8.15
N VAL A 196 18.99 2.14 8.69
CA VAL A 196 18.15 3.10 7.94
C VAL A 196 18.97 4.01 7.03
N ASN A 197 20.28 4.13 7.25
CA ASN A 197 21.17 5.01 6.48
C ASN A 197 21.90 4.28 5.34
N ARG A 198 21.59 3.00 5.11
CA ARG A 198 22.23 2.20 4.06
C ARG A 198 21.95 2.80 2.67
N ASN A 199 22.94 2.77 1.77
CA ASN A 199 22.79 3.20 0.37
C ASN A 199 23.51 2.19 -0.55
N GLY A 200 22.81 1.67 -1.55
CA GLY A 200 23.31 0.65 -2.49
C GLY A 200 23.60 -0.70 -1.79
N LEU A 201 22.91 -0.98 -0.69
CA LEU A 201 23.15 -2.14 0.16
C LEU A 201 21.83 -2.82 0.58
N TRP A 202 21.86 -4.15 0.50
CA TRP A 202 20.83 -5.04 1.04
C TRP A 202 20.88 -5.06 2.58
N GLY A 203 19.74 -4.87 3.23
CA GLY A 203 19.62 -4.89 4.69
C GLY A 203 18.23 -5.30 5.17
N CYS A 204 17.98 -5.18 6.47
CA CYS A 204 16.67 -5.45 7.10
C CYS A 204 16.20 -6.88 6.83
N ALA A 205 17.00 -7.84 7.32
CA ALA A 205 16.77 -9.26 7.07
C ALA A 205 15.36 -9.69 7.49
N ASN A 206 14.75 -10.52 6.65
CA ASN A 206 13.41 -11.07 6.74
C ASN A 206 12.27 -10.05 6.53
N ALA A 207 12.53 -8.74 6.63
CA ALA A 207 11.51 -7.73 6.32
C ALA A 207 11.02 -7.89 4.87
N GLY A 208 11.93 -8.13 3.93
CA GLY A 208 11.62 -8.34 2.52
C GLY A 208 10.74 -9.56 2.28
N SER A 209 10.93 -10.68 3.00
CA SER A 209 10.04 -11.85 2.89
C SER A 209 8.67 -11.60 3.50
N LYS A 210 8.59 -10.85 4.60
CA LYS A 210 7.32 -10.60 5.29
C LYS A 210 6.45 -9.61 4.52
N LEU A 211 7.05 -8.68 3.80
CA LEU A 211 6.36 -7.70 2.96
C LEU A 211 5.77 -8.30 1.69
N ARG A 212 6.36 -9.36 1.12
CA ARG A 212 5.88 -9.96 -0.14
C ARG A 212 4.55 -10.67 0.02
N VAL A 213 3.88 -10.91 -1.12
CA VAL A 213 2.71 -11.80 -1.21
C VAL A 213 3.02 -13.14 -0.53
N GLY A 214 2.14 -13.56 0.37
CA GLY A 214 2.30 -14.79 1.17
C GLY A 214 3.22 -14.64 2.38
N GLY A 215 3.77 -13.44 2.61
CA GLY A 215 4.49 -13.08 3.82
C GLY A 215 3.56 -12.85 5.02
N SER A 216 4.14 -12.67 6.21
CA SER A 216 3.37 -12.55 7.45
C SER A 216 2.84 -11.15 7.76
N SER A 217 3.21 -10.12 6.98
CA SER A 217 2.80 -8.74 7.28
C SER A 217 1.39 -8.41 6.77
N GLY A 218 0.90 -9.12 5.75
CA GLY A 218 -0.32 -8.75 5.04
C GLY A 218 -0.18 -7.49 4.18
N PHE A 219 1.04 -6.99 3.96
CA PHE A 219 1.33 -5.86 3.05
C PHE A 219 1.34 -6.31 1.58
N ASP A 220 1.66 -7.58 1.31
CA ASP A 220 1.48 -8.28 0.03
C ASP A 220 2.09 -7.57 -1.21
N ILE A 221 3.38 -7.22 -1.15
CA ILE A 221 4.13 -6.71 -2.30
C ILE A 221 4.29 -7.79 -3.37
N SER A 222 3.69 -7.56 -4.54
CA SER A 222 3.93 -8.34 -5.75
C SER A 222 5.26 -7.93 -6.41
N LEU A 223 5.99 -8.90 -6.98
CA LEU A 223 7.26 -8.64 -7.68
C LEU A 223 6.97 -8.27 -9.14
N SER A 224 6.50 -7.06 -9.35
CA SER A 224 5.88 -6.64 -10.62
C SER A 224 6.86 -6.11 -11.68
N GLY A 225 8.16 -6.12 -11.40
CA GLY A 225 9.20 -5.62 -12.29
C GLY A 225 9.46 -4.14 -12.10
N PHE A 226 9.91 -3.48 -13.16
CA PHE A 226 10.13 -2.03 -13.22
C PHE A 226 10.32 -1.57 -14.66
N ASN A 227 10.37 -0.25 -14.87
CA ASN A 227 10.73 0.37 -16.13
C ASN A 227 12.00 1.21 -16.02
N THR A 228 12.94 1.02 -16.94
CA THR A 228 14.13 1.87 -17.10
C THR A 228 14.43 2.05 -18.58
N GLY A 229 14.84 3.26 -18.98
CA GLY A 229 15.21 3.57 -20.37
C GLY A 229 14.14 3.24 -21.42
N GLY A 230 12.86 3.29 -21.04
CA GLY A 230 11.76 3.00 -21.95
C GLY A 230 11.38 1.54 -22.14
N THR A 231 11.91 0.62 -21.31
CA THR A 231 11.65 -0.82 -21.40
C THR A 231 11.29 -1.40 -20.02
N SER A 232 10.31 -2.30 -19.98
CA SER A 232 9.92 -3.00 -18.75
C SER A 232 10.74 -4.28 -18.54
N PHE A 233 11.09 -4.59 -17.29
CA PHE A 233 11.95 -5.73 -16.98
C PHE A 233 11.57 -6.47 -15.71
N TRP A 234 12.03 -7.72 -15.60
CA TRP A 234 12.14 -8.51 -14.37
C TRP A 234 10.85 -8.69 -13.57
N ARG A 235 9.70 -8.67 -14.25
CA ARG A 235 8.43 -9.08 -13.65
C ARG A 235 8.50 -10.52 -13.16
N GLY A 236 7.87 -10.79 -12.02
CA GLY A 236 7.98 -12.03 -11.25
C GLY A 236 9.30 -12.21 -10.50
N THR A 237 10.28 -11.32 -10.71
CA THR A 237 11.62 -11.46 -10.13
C THR A 237 11.94 -10.33 -9.17
N ASP A 238 11.70 -9.08 -9.57
CA ASP A 238 12.01 -7.88 -8.80
C ASP A 238 10.80 -6.95 -8.70
N ILE A 239 10.84 -6.01 -7.77
CA ILE A 239 10.04 -4.77 -7.79
C ILE A 239 10.91 -3.62 -7.30
N TYR A 240 10.71 -2.47 -7.93
CA TYR A 240 11.29 -1.20 -7.49
C TYR A 240 10.15 -0.27 -7.07
N MET A 241 10.35 0.42 -5.95
CA MET A 241 9.34 1.31 -5.38
C MET A 241 9.91 2.69 -5.10
N TRP A 242 9.16 3.71 -5.50
CA TRP A 242 9.44 5.11 -5.20
C TRP A 242 8.95 5.51 -3.82
N PHE A 243 9.68 6.46 -3.21
CA PHE A 243 9.26 7.21 -2.04
C PHE A 243 9.34 8.71 -2.33
N SER A 244 8.56 9.52 -1.61
CA SER A 244 8.47 10.97 -1.80
C SER A 244 9.74 11.75 -1.42
N THR A 245 10.78 11.07 -0.97
CA THR A 245 12.02 11.70 -0.52
C THR A 245 12.99 11.80 -1.68
N ALA A 246 13.22 13.03 -2.16
CA ALA A 246 14.28 13.31 -3.12
C ALA A 246 15.66 13.00 -2.50
N ALA A 247 16.55 12.40 -3.28
CA ALA A 247 17.94 12.18 -2.88
C ALA A 247 18.80 13.37 -3.28
N ASN A 248 18.60 13.86 -4.51
CA ASN A 248 19.20 15.06 -5.07
C ASN A 248 18.29 15.62 -6.18
N ALA A 249 18.77 16.54 -7.03
CA ALA A 249 17.95 17.16 -8.08
C ALA A 249 17.51 16.21 -9.22
N SER A 250 18.23 15.10 -9.43
CA SER A 250 17.99 14.14 -10.51
C SER A 250 17.49 12.79 -10.00
N ASP A 251 17.78 12.46 -8.74
CA ASP A 251 17.49 11.15 -8.16
C ASP A 251 16.52 11.24 -6.98
N ALA A 252 15.82 10.13 -6.72
CA ALA A 252 14.94 9.96 -5.58
C ALA A 252 15.22 8.63 -4.88
N TRP A 253 14.90 8.56 -3.58
CA TRP A 253 15.07 7.33 -2.82
C TRP A 253 14.02 6.29 -3.21
N GLY A 254 14.46 5.05 -3.30
CA GLY A 254 13.58 3.92 -3.51
C GLY A 254 14.01 2.68 -2.73
N ARG A 255 13.24 1.60 -2.93
CA ARG A 255 13.59 0.25 -2.48
C ARG A 255 13.50 -0.74 -3.62
N ARG A 256 14.39 -1.73 -3.60
CA ARG A 256 14.32 -2.92 -4.44
C ARG A 256 14.07 -4.15 -3.58
N LEU A 257 13.12 -4.97 -4.00
CA LEU A 257 12.87 -6.31 -3.47
C LEU A 257 12.96 -7.31 -4.61
N GLY A 258 13.63 -8.45 -4.41
CA GLY A 258 13.83 -9.44 -5.47
C GLY A 258 13.92 -10.90 -5.00
N VAL A 259 13.59 -11.86 -5.86
CA VAL A 259 13.69 -13.31 -5.55
C VAL A 259 15.14 -13.81 -5.43
N SER A 260 16.08 -13.17 -6.12
CA SER A 260 17.48 -13.56 -6.19
C SER A 260 18.32 -12.83 -5.14
N GLY A 261 18.21 -13.26 -3.88
CA GLY A 261 19.00 -12.69 -2.80
C GLY A 261 18.44 -13.01 -1.43
N PRO A 262 19.15 -12.63 -0.35
CA PRO A 262 18.59 -12.72 0.99
C PRO A 262 17.21 -12.04 1.02
N VAL A 263 16.35 -12.46 1.95
CA VAL A 263 15.00 -11.93 2.25
C VAL A 263 15.02 -10.47 2.79
N GLN A 264 15.99 -9.71 2.33
CA GLN A 264 16.38 -8.35 2.65
C GLN A 264 15.79 -7.37 1.62
N ILE A 265 15.99 -6.09 1.90
CA ILE A 265 15.51 -4.99 1.09
C ILE A 265 16.68 -4.08 0.81
N ASP A 266 16.93 -3.82 -0.47
CA ASP A 266 17.92 -2.87 -0.91
C ASP A 266 17.34 -1.44 -0.89
N ARG A 267 18.18 -0.48 -0.46
CA ARG A 267 17.87 0.95 -0.41
C ARG A 267 18.93 1.68 -1.21
N GLU A 268 18.50 2.39 -2.24
CA GLU A 268 19.36 3.13 -3.15
C GLU A 268 18.55 4.31 -3.73
N ASP A 269 19.27 5.31 -4.25
CA ASP A 269 18.70 6.39 -5.02
C ASP A 269 18.81 6.12 -6.53
N TRP A 270 17.75 6.42 -7.27
CA TRP A 270 17.67 6.17 -8.70
C TRP A 270 17.17 7.40 -9.46
N ASP A 271 17.54 7.45 -10.73
CA ASP A 271 17.11 8.50 -11.66
C ASP A 271 15.59 8.58 -11.70
N ARG A 272 15.06 9.78 -11.47
CA ARG A 272 13.62 10.09 -11.39
C ARG A 272 12.86 9.78 -12.69
N SER A 273 13.55 9.55 -13.81
CA SER A 273 12.96 9.13 -15.08
C SER A 273 12.65 7.64 -15.18
N ASN A 274 13.09 6.82 -14.21
CA ASN A 274 12.68 5.43 -14.14
C ASN A 274 11.21 5.32 -13.72
N GLY A 275 10.49 4.35 -14.29
CA GLY A 275 9.12 4.04 -13.91
C GLY A 275 9.10 2.98 -12.82
N PHE A 276 8.81 3.39 -11.57
CA PHE A 276 8.68 2.48 -10.43
C PHE A 276 7.29 2.57 -9.80
N TYR A 277 6.96 1.56 -9.00
CA TYR A 277 5.69 1.47 -8.29
C TYR A 277 5.69 2.36 -7.05
N ALA A 278 4.52 2.68 -6.52
CA ALA A 278 4.41 3.45 -5.29
C ALA A 278 3.14 3.08 -4.53
N ARG A 279 3.14 3.40 -3.24
CA ARG A 279 1.98 3.22 -2.36
C ARG A 279 1.76 4.46 -1.51
N CYS A 280 0.50 4.68 -1.20
CA CYS A 280 0.06 5.74 -0.32
C CYS A 280 0.05 5.28 1.13
N VAL A 281 0.36 6.20 2.03
CA VAL A 281 0.31 6.00 3.48
C VAL A 281 -0.44 7.15 4.12
N LYS A 282 -1.01 6.87 5.29
CA LYS A 282 -1.64 7.86 6.17
C LYS A 282 -1.22 7.62 7.61
N ASN A 283 -1.06 8.72 8.33
CA ASN A 283 -0.66 8.76 9.73
C ASN A 283 -1.89 9.02 10.59
#